data_AF-A0A9E5EYS9-F1
#
_entry.id   AF-A0A9E5EYS9-F1
#
_cell.length_a   1.000
_cell.length_b   1.000
_cell.length_c   1.000
_cell.angle_alpha   90.00
_cell.angle_beta   90.00
_cell.angle_gamma   90.00
#
_symmetry.space_group_name_H-M   'P 1'
#
loop_
_entity.id
_entity.type
_entity.pdbx_description
1 polymer ?
#
loop_
_entity_poly.entity_id
_entity_poly.type
_entity_poly.pdbx_seq_one_letter_code
_entity_poly.pdbx_strand_id
1 'polypeptide(L)'
;MVKHLKDDSNGWKVRNDVWVRYQREKSPLLAGPLGVGFSVYGGKHHFGPELQFGHIVGDALSNQVLLIKTAWGGKSLYKDFRPPSSGGEVGVYYKKMIDDVQTSLGNLKTDFPAYDGKGYEIAGFVWYHGWNDGVDPKNAVPEYEKNLANLIRDVRKDLKSPKLPVVIGELTGPWVEAPGAWTTLRKAQAAVAKQTEFVGNVTFVETHDFVRPAKDSPNPSHGHHEFGNAETYFLVGDALGKGMLKLLNPKADEKPNLSFNAYQAQDKKEAEKPTSHTKRTVEGWTVRIDDRLLKPENKEKLDRAIRFLEAKLVDIKLVVPEDKVKKLQTVNIVLDLTHGKLSSMQYHPGAGWLTSNGYSADLVKCVHLPRIDDLVTKRNTNEQPWVILHELAHAYHDQFLGFDEPRIKDAYENYKKSGKGDMTL
;
A
#
# COMPACT_ATOMS: atom_id res chain seq x y z
N MET A 1 10.45 0.72 9.02
CA MET A 1 8.98 0.68 9.01
C MET A 1 8.34 1.95 9.58
N VAL A 2 8.58 2.33 10.84
CA VAL A 2 7.86 3.45 11.49
C VAL A 2 8.55 4.81 11.45
N LYS A 3 9.59 4.99 10.62
CA LYS A 3 10.43 6.21 10.65
C LYS A 3 9.65 7.47 10.29
N HIS A 4 8.70 7.39 9.36
CA HIS A 4 7.82 8.50 8.98
C HIS A 4 6.82 8.90 10.08
N LEU A 5 6.63 8.05 11.10
CA LEU A 5 5.86 8.37 12.30
C LEU A 5 6.67 9.17 13.32
N LYS A 6 7.96 9.41 13.08
CA LYS A 6 8.82 10.21 13.94
C LYS A 6 9.02 11.62 13.39
N ASP A 7 9.01 12.61 14.28
CA ASP A 7 9.45 13.97 13.97
C ASP A 7 10.97 14.14 14.19
N ASP A 8 11.50 15.32 13.89
CA ASP A 8 12.94 15.63 14.00
C ASP A 8 13.45 15.59 15.44
N SER A 9 12.57 15.68 16.44
CA SER A 9 12.88 15.52 17.87
C SER A 9 12.75 14.07 18.36
N ASN A 10 12.52 13.12 17.45
CA ASN A 10 12.22 11.71 17.75
C ASN A 10 10.89 11.50 18.52
N GLY A 11 10.02 12.52 18.54
CA GLY A 11 8.64 12.46 19.00
C GLY A 11 7.72 11.79 17.98
N TRP A 12 6.45 11.57 18.35
CA TRP A 12 5.45 11.02 17.43
C TRP A 12 4.90 12.15 16.54
N LYS A 13 5.10 12.00 15.23
CA LYS A 13 4.63 12.94 14.23
C LYS A 13 3.09 13.01 14.22
N VAL A 14 2.59 14.21 13.93
CA VAL A 14 1.18 14.51 13.72
C VAL A 14 1.00 15.03 12.30
N ARG A 15 -0.03 14.57 11.59
CA ARG A 15 -0.42 15.05 10.26
C ARG A 15 -1.55 16.05 10.37
N ASN A 16 -1.37 17.24 9.81
CA ASN A 16 -2.39 18.29 9.84
C ASN A 16 -3.34 18.25 8.64
N ASP A 17 -2.97 17.50 7.60
CA ASP A 17 -3.72 17.29 6.36
C ASP A 17 -4.67 16.07 6.43
N VAL A 18 -4.52 15.24 7.47
CA VAL A 18 -5.39 14.11 7.77
C VAL A 18 -5.96 14.27 9.17
N TRP A 19 -7.27 14.14 9.32
CA TRP A 19 -7.96 14.21 10.59
C TRP A 19 -8.60 12.88 10.96
N VAL A 20 -8.83 12.68 12.25
CA VAL A 20 -9.60 11.56 12.78
C VAL A 20 -10.71 12.11 13.65
N ARG A 21 -11.92 11.57 13.46
CA ARG A 21 -13.07 11.76 14.36
C ARG A 21 -13.48 10.41 14.92
N TYR A 22 -13.58 10.30 16.24
CA TYR A 22 -13.96 9.06 16.90
C TYR A 22 -14.83 9.34 18.13
N GLN A 23 -16.14 9.10 17.98
CA GLN A 23 -17.09 9.15 19.08
C GLN A 23 -17.13 7.79 19.80
N ARG A 24 -16.32 7.68 20.86
CA ARG A 24 -16.25 6.48 21.69
C ARG A 24 -17.52 6.28 22.51
N GLU A 25 -17.79 5.03 22.90
CA GLU A 25 -18.94 4.70 23.74
C GLU A 25 -18.76 5.35 25.12
N LYS A 26 -19.80 6.11 25.56
CA LYS A 26 -19.85 6.76 26.88
C LYS A 26 -18.58 7.55 27.24
N SER A 27 -17.94 8.15 26.24
CA SER A 27 -16.64 8.80 26.38
C SER A 27 -16.61 10.11 25.56
N PRO A 28 -15.75 11.08 25.92
CA PRO A 28 -15.59 12.29 25.13
C PRO A 28 -15.16 11.99 23.69
N LEU A 29 -15.66 12.80 22.76
CA LEU A 29 -15.27 12.83 21.36
C LEU A 29 -13.75 13.01 21.24
N LEU A 30 -13.12 12.21 20.40
CA LEU A 30 -11.76 12.47 19.93
C LEU A 30 -11.86 13.03 18.51
N ALA A 31 -11.46 14.28 18.32
CA ALA A 31 -11.41 14.94 17.02
C ALA A 31 -10.10 15.72 16.90
N GLY A 32 -9.34 15.49 15.84
CA GLY A 32 -8.11 16.24 15.60
C GLY A 32 -7.23 15.69 14.48
N PRO A 33 -6.02 16.25 14.32
CA PRO A 33 -5.03 15.77 13.36
C PRO A 33 -4.57 14.35 13.66
N LEU A 34 -4.33 13.58 12.61
CA LEU A 34 -3.92 12.18 12.69
C LEU A 34 -2.59 12.07 13.44
N GLY A 35 -2.58 11.18 14.42
CA GLY A 35 -1.42 10.83 15.23
C GLY A 35 -1.77 9.69 16.19
N VAL A 36 -0.87 9.39 17.12
CA VAL A 36 -1.13 8.39 18.16
C VAL A 36 -2.18 8.92 19.14
N GLY A 37 -3.17 8.09 19.48
CA GLY A 37 -4.12 8.36 20.55
C GLY A 37 -5.60 8.28 20.20
N PHE A 38 -5.96 7.92 18.96
CA PHE A 38 -7.35 7.68 18.56
C PHE A 38 -7.84 6.25 18.89
N SER A 39 -7.44 5.72 20.05
CA SER A 39 -7.83 4.40 20.56
C SER A 39 -9.04 4.47 21.50
N VAL A 40 -9.59 3.31 21.87
CA VAL A 40 -10.71 3.22 22.83
C VAL A 40 -10.33 3.73 24.24
N TYR A 41 -9.07 3.56 24.67
CA TYR A 41 -8.61 3.83 26.04
C TYR A 41 -8.33 5.31 26.34
N GLY A 42 -8.26 6.18 25.31
CA GLY A 42 -7.75 7.55 25.44
C GLY A 42 -6.22 7.59 25.61
N GLY A 43 -5.65 8.80 25.75
CA GLY A 43 -4.20 8.99 25.89
C GLY A 43 -3.40 8.76 24.60
N LYS A 44 -2.07 8.94 24.66
CA LYS A 44 -1.14 8.81 23.51
C LYS A 44 -0.24 7.56 23.59
N HIS A 45 -0.84 6.41 23.91
CA HIS A 45 -0.09 5.16 24.10
C HIS A 45 -0.61 3.97 23.26
N HIS A 46 -1.78 4.10 22.63
CA HIS A 46 -2.30 3.12 21.67
C HIS A 46 -2.74 3.81 20.37
N PHE A 47 -2.73 3.05 19.29
CA PHE A 47 -3.33 3.39 18.00
C PHE A 47 -3.92 2.11 17.40
N GLY A 48 -4.89 2.24 16.50
CA GLY A 48 -5.33 1.15 15.65
C GLY A 48 -4.81 1.30 14.22
N PRO A 49 -5.33 0.49 13.29
CA PRO A 49 -4.96 0.56 11.87
C PRO A 49 -5.14 1.95 11.24
N GLU A 50 -5.96 2.83 11.83
CA GLU A 50 -6.20 4.19 11.32
C GLU A 50 -4.91 4.98 11.18
N LEU A 51 -3.90 4.74 12.02
CA LEU A 51 -2.68 5.53 12.01
C LEU A 51 -1.98 5.34 10.67
N GLN A 52 -1.61 4.10 10.33
CA GLN A 52 -0.90 3.84 9.09
C GLN A 52 -1.83 3.94 7.87
N PHE A 53 -3.10 3.56 7.99
CA PHE A 53 -4.09 3.78 6.93
C PHE A 53 -4.15 5.26 6.53
N GLY A 54 -4.29 6.16 7.52
CA GLY A 54 -4.35 7.60 7.32
C GLY A 54 -3.08 8.16 6.69
N HIS A 55 -1.91 7.62 7.03
CA HIS A 55 -0.66 7.97 6.35
C HIS A 55 -0.68 7.58 4.88
N ILE A 56 -1.09 6.35 4.54
CA ILE A 56 -1.14 5.87 3.16
C ILE A 56 -2.10 6.70 2.31
N VAL A 57 -3.33 6.93 2.79
CA VAL A 57 -4.31 7.71 2.00
C VAL A 57 -3.97 9.20 1.96
N GLY A 58 -3.44 9.77 3.05
CA GLY A 58 -3.02 11.17 3.08
C GLY A 58 -1.82 11.47 2.20
N ASP A 59 -0.92 10.51 1.99
CA ASP A 59 0.20 10.66 1.05
C ASP A 59 -0.23 10.59 -0.42
N ALA A 60 -1.33 9.89 -0.70
CA ALA A 60 -1.84 9.70 -2.05
C ALA A 60 -2.83 10.78 -2.49
N LEU A 61 -3.60 11.34 -1.56
CA LEU A 61 -4.63 12.32 -1.84
C LEU A 61 -4.10 13.74 -1.63
N SER A 62 -4.40 14.63 -2.58
CA SER A 62 -4.06 16.06 -2.46
C SER A 62 -5.06 16.86 -1.61
N ASN A 63 -6.20 16.26 -1.28
CA ASN A 63 -7.27 16.88 -0.51
C ASN A 63 -7.06 16.66 1.00
N GLN A 64 -7.73 17.47 1.83
CA GLN A 64 -7.85 17.18 3.26
C GLN A 64 -8.60 15.86 3.45
N VAL A 65 -8.06 14.96 4.29
CA VAL A 65 -8.67 13.64 4.53
C VAL A 65 -9.27 13.61 5.94
N LEU A 66 -10.50 13.12 6.06
CA LEU A 66 -11.13 12.84 7.34
C LEU A 66 -11.40 11.33 7.49
N LEU A 67 -10.83 10.73 8.54
CA LEU A 67 -11.16 9.39 8.98
C LEU A 67 -12.26 9.45 10.03
N ILE A 68 -13.45 8.97 9.70
CA ILE A 68 -14.56 8.84 10.65
C ILE A 68 -14.53 7.41 11.21
N LYS A 69 -14.17 7.27 12.49
CA LYS A 69 -14.13 5.97 13.17
C LYS A 69 -15.48 5.67 13.82
N THR A 70 -16.12 4.62 13.34
CA THR A 70 -17.37 4.06 13.89
C THR A 70 -17.12 2.63 14.39
N ALA A 71 -16.13 2.49 15.27
CA ALA A 71 -15.68 1.21 15.80
C ALA A 71 -15.91 1.15 17.31
N TRP A 72 -16.67 0.16 17.77
CA TRP A 72 -16.94 -0.07 19.19
C TRP A 72 -16.67 -1.53 19.51
N GLY A 73 -15.98 -1.77 20.63
CA GLY A 73 -15.55 -3.11 21.02
C GLY A 73 -16.73 -4.02 21.38
N GLY A 74 -16.57 -5.32 21.11
CA GLY A 74 -17.52 -6.35 21.55
C GLY A 74 -18.87 -6.32 20.83
N LYS A 75 -18.91 -5.96 19.54
CA LYS A 75 -20.12 -5.89 18.71
C LYS A 75 -20.07 -6.96 17.63
N SER A 76 -21.20 -7.56 17.28
CA SER A 76 -21.32 -8.51 16.17
C SER A 76 -21.99 -7.88 14.93
N LEU A 77 -21.67 -8.38 13.75
CA LEU A 77 -22.44 -8.09 12.54
C LEU A 77 -23.81 -8.77 12.57
N TYR A 78 -23.90 -9.94 13.21
CA TYR A 78 -25.14 -10.68 13.38
C TYR A 78 -26.25 -9.89 14.09
N LYS A 79 -25.90 -9.10 15.12
CA LYS A 79 -26.86 -8.36 15.97
C LYS A 79 -26.62 -6.86 15.99
N ASP A 80 -25.44 -6.42 16.40
CA ASP A 80 -25.20 -5.01 16.74
C ASP A 80 -25.10 -4.12 15.49
N PHE A 81 -24.41 -4.61 14.46
CA PHE A 81 -24.27 -3.96 13.16
C PHE A 81 -25.22 -4.56 12.11
N ARG A 82 -26.26 -5.31 12.53
CA ARG A 82 -27.17 -5.99 11.62
C ARG A 82 -27.81 -4.97 10.68
N PRO A 83 -27.58 -5.07 9.36
CA PRO A 83 -28.04 -4.07 8.41
C PRO A 83 -29.53 -4.25 8.08
N PRO A 84 -30.25 -3.20 7.66
CA PRO A 84 -31.69 -3.25 7.39
C PRO A 84 -32.14 -4.38 6.46
N SER A 85 -31.37 -4.66 5.41
CA SER A 85 -31.70 -5.69 4.40
C SER A 85 -31.42 -7.12 4.85
N SER A 86 -30.83 -7.33 6.04
CA SER A 86 -30.65 -8.65 6.64
C SER A 86 -31.90 -9.17 7.37
N GLY A 87 -32.98 -8.39 7.42
CA GLY A 87 -34.20 -8.73 8.15
C GLY A 87 -33.99 -8.75 9.66
N GLY A 88 -35.07 -9.02 10.42
CA GLY A 88 -35.03 -8.94 11.88
C GLY A 88 -34.89 -7.50 12.38
N GLU A 89 -34.42 -7.34 13.63
CA GLU A 89 -34.19 -6.02 14.22
C GLU A 89 -32.90 -5.40 13.66
N VAL A 90 -33.01 -4.16 13.16
CA VAL A 90 -31.85 -3.39 12.69
C VAL A 90 -30.95 -3.05 13.87
N GLY A 91 -29.68 -3.41 13.75
CA GLY A 91 -28.68 -3.26 14.80
C GLY A 91 -28.52 -1.82 15.26
N VAL A 92 -28.46 -1.62 16.58
CA VAL A 92 -28.30 -0.28 17.19
C VAL A 92 -27.00 0.38 16.73
N TYR A 93 -25.94 -0.39 16.53
CA TYR A 93 -24.64 0.13 16.09
C TYR A 93 -24.56 0.36 14.58
N TYR A 94 -25.40 -0.31 13.77
CA TYR A 94 -25.61 0.11 12.37
C TYR A 94 -26.18 1.52 12.32
N LYS A 95 -27.30 1.78 13.03
CA LYS A 95 -27.93 3.11 13.07
C LYS A 95 -26.96 4.16 13.61
N LYS A 96 -26.28 3.84 14.71
CA LYS A 96 -25.28 4.72 15.31
C LYS A 96 -24.13 5.04 14.35
N MET A 97 -23.64 4.08 13.57
CA MET A 97 -22.61 4.32 12.55
C MET A 97 -23.08 5.34 11.52
N ILE A 98 -24.28 5.18 10.96
CA ILE A 98 -24.84 6.12 9.98
C ILE A 98 -25.03 7.50 10.61
N ASP A 99 -25.61 7.58 11.81
CA ASP A 99 -25.81 8.84 12.54
C ASP A 99 -24.50 9.55 12.85
N ASP A 100 -23.47 8.81 13.29
CA ASP A 100 -22.16 9.39 13.59
C ASP A 100 -21.45 9.87 12.32
N VAL A 101 -21.60 9.18 11.18
CA VAL A 101 -21.10 9.66 9.89
C VAL A 101 -21.80 10.96 9.50
N GLN A 102 -23.13 11.01 9.53
CA GLN A 102 -23.89 12.22 9.20
C GLN A 102 -23.55 13.39 10.13
N THR A 103 -23.43 13.14 11.44
CA THR A 103 -23.02 14.13 12.43
C THR A 103 -21.61 14.67 12.14
N SER A 104 -20.67 13.78 11.78
CA SER A 104 -19.30 14.16 11.42
C SER A 104 -19.29 15.11 10.23
N LEU A 105 -20.07 14.80 9.19
CA LEU A 105 -20.17 15.59 7.97
C LEU A 105 -20.88 16.93 8.18
N GLY A 106 -21.86 16.98 9.09
CA GLY A 106 -22.52 18.22 9.52
C GLY A 106 -21.62 19.14 10.36
N ASN A 107 -20.64 18.58 11.06
CA ASN A 107 -19.77 19.30 11.99
C ASN A 107 -18.36 19.57 11.46
N LEU A 108 -18.08 19.40 10.16
CA LEU A 108 -16.72 19.50 9.62
C LEU A 108 -15.98 20.76 10.07
N LYS A 109 -16.60 21.94 9.97
CA LYS A 109 -15.95 23.20 10.38
C LYS A 109 -15.84 23.36 11.89
N THR A 110 -16.81 22.82 12.64
CA THR A 110 -16.85 22.87 14.11
C THR A 110 -15.77 21.98 14.71
N ASP A 111 -15.68 20.74 14.25
CA ASP A 111 -14.73 19.74 14.76
C ASP A 111 -13.33 19.95 14.16
N PHE A 112 -13.24 20.53 12.95
CA PHE A 112 -11.98 20.79 12.25
C PHE A 112 -11.94 22.22 11.71
N PRO A 113 -11.52 23.21 12.52
CA PRO A 113 -11.47 24.62 12.10
C PRO A 113 -10.60 24.89 10.87
N ALA A 114 -9.62 24.03 10.60
CA ALA A 114 -8.75 24.09 9.42
C ALA A 114 -9.40 23.57 8.12
N TYR A 115 -10.64 23.06 8.18
CA TYR A 115 -11.42 22.71 7.00
C TYR A 115 -11.63 23.93 6.09
N ASP A 116 -11.24 23.76 4.83
CA ASP A 116 -11.20 24.84 3.83
C ASP A 116 -12.57 25.19 3.23
N GLY A 117 -13.61 24.43 3.55
CA GLY A 117 -15.00 24.72 3.18
C GLY A 117 -15.38 24.30 1.77
N LYS A 118 -14.54 23.54 1.05
CA LYS A 118 -14.79 23.17 -0.37
C LYS A 118 -15.75 22.00 -0.59
N GLY A 119 -16.47 21.57 0.44
CA GLY A 119 -17.33 20.40 0.40
C GLY A 119 -16.57 19.11 0.79
N TYR A 120 -17.24 17.98 0.66
CA TYR A 120 -16.68 16.67 0.98
C TYR A 120 -17.14 15.61 -0.03
N GLU A 121 -16.38 14.53 -0.07
CA GLU A 121 -16.73 13.27 -0.74
C GLU A 121 -16.58 12.13 0.28
N ILE A 122 -17.53 11.19 0.29
CA ILE A 122 -17.35 9.93 1.02
C ILE A 122 -16.56 8.99 0.10
N ALA A 123 -15.24 9.01 0.25
CA ALA A 123 -14.31 8.36 -0.68
C ALA A 123 -14.24 6.83 -0.52
N GLY A 124 -14.51 6.29 0.67
CA GLY A 124 -14.43 4.85 0.88
C GLY A 124 -14.88 4.40 2.27
N PHE A 125 -15.07 3.10 2.40
CA PHE A 125 -15.45 2.43 3.65
C PHE A 125 -14.50 1.26 3.92
N VAL A 126 -14.07 1.12 5.17
CA VAL A 126 -13.19 0.02 5.61
C VAL A 126 -13.90 -0.77 6.69
N TRP A 127 -14.04 -2.08 6.47
CA TRP A 127 -14.65 -3.01 7.41
C TRP A 127 -13.60 -4.02 7.88
N TYR A 128 -13.14 -3.87 9.13
CA TYR A 128 -12.22 -4.80 9.79
C TYR A 128 -12.84 -5.22 11.11
N HIS A 129 -13.48 -6.39 11.09
CA HIS A 129 -14.42 -6.83 12.12
C HIS A 129 -14.66 -8.34 11.99
N GLY A 130 -15.23 -8.95 13.03
CA GLY A 130 -15.74 -10.32 12.98
C GLY A 130 -15.51 -11.13 14.25
N TRP A 131 -14.73 -10.61 15.21
CA TRP A 131 -14.39 -11.33 16.44
C TRP A 131 -15.65 -11.87 17.15
N ASN A 132 -16.62 -11.00 17.40
CA ASN A 132 -17.84 -11.34 18.12
C ASN A 132 -18.82 -12.22 17.31
N ASP A 133 -18.69 -12.29 16.00
CA ASP A 133 -19.43 -13.25 15.19
C ASP A 133 -18.77 -14.64 15.29
N GLY A 134 -17.44 -14.70 15.33
CA GLY A 134 -16.71 -15.97 15.47
C GLY A 134 -16.85 -16.65 16.84
N VAL A 135 -17.15 -15.91 17.92
CA VAL A 135 -17.53 -16.51 19.22
C VAL A 135 -18.94 -17.11 19.23
N ASP A 136 -19.79 -16.81 18.24
CA ASP A 136 -21.07 -17.50 18.02
C ASP A 136 -21.06 -18.28 16.69
N PRO A 137 -20.32 -19.40 16.61
CA PRO A 137 -20.19 -20.17 15.39
C PRO A 137 -21.49 -20.85 14.94
N LYS A 138 -22.49 -20.97 15.83
CA LYS A 138 -23.75 -21.65 15.52
C LYS A 138 -24.73 -20.73 14.82
N ASN A 139 -24.81 -19.46 15.23
CA ASN A 139 -25.81 -18.53 14.69
C ASN A 139 -25.20 -17.43 13.83
N ALA A 140 -24.07 -16.83 14.25
CA ALA A 140 -23.52 -15.65 13.60
C ALA A 140 -22.66 -15.97 12.37
N VAL A 141 -21.73 -16.92 12.48
CA VAL A 141 -20.84 -17.31 11.38
C VAL A 141 -21.60 -17.72 10.12
N PRO A 142 -22.69 -18.54 10.18
CA PRO A 142 -23.44 -18.93 8.98
C PRO A 142 -24.12 -17.76 8.24
N GLU A 143 -24.44 -16.67 8.94
CA GLU A 143 -25.09 -15.50 8.31
C GLU A 143 -24.08 -14.43 7.87
N TYR A 144 -22.80 -14.55 8.25
CA TYR A 144 -21.84 -13.46 8.14
C TYR A 144 -21.67 -12.95 6.70
N GLU A 145 -21.53 -13.84 5.72
CA GLU A 145 -21.38 -13.46 4.30
C GLU A 145 -22.58 -12.63 3.80
N LYS A 146 -23.79 -13.14 4.05
CA LYS A 146 -25.04 -12.46 3.65
C LYS A 146 -25.16 -11.11 4.35
N ASN A 147 -24.90 -11.06 5.65
CA ASN A 147 -25.00 -9.83 6.43
C ASN A 147 -23.94 -8.80 6.01
N LEU A 148 -22.73 -9.23 5.64
CA LEU A 148 -21.69 -8.32 5.18
C LEU A 148 -22.00 -7.75 3.79
N ALA A 149 -22.50 -8.58 2.87
CA ALA A 149 -22.96 -8.10 1.56
C ALA A 149 -24.11 -7.08 1.72
N ASN A 150 -25.07 -7.37 2.60
CA ASN A 150 -26.16 -6.47 2.94
C ASN A 150 -25.69 -5.17 3.58
N LEU A 151 -24.72 -5.24 4.50
CA LEU A 151 -24.11 -4.07 5.13
C LEU A 151 -23.55 -3.12 4.09
N ILE A 152 -22.80 -3.66 3.11
CA ILE A 152 -22.24 -2.85 2.02
C ILE A 152 -23.34 -2.15 1.22
N ARG A 153 -24.40 -2.87 0.84
CA ARG A 153 -25.52 -2.31 0.07
C ARG A 153 -26.25 -1.21 0.85
N ASP A 154 -26.53 -1.46 2.12
CA ASP A 154 -27.30 -0.51 2.95
C ASP A 154 -26.46 0.71 3.33
N VAL A 155 -25.17 0.56 3.63
CA VAL A 155 -24.24 1.70 3.83
C VAL A 155 -24.19 2.58 2.57
N ARG A 156 -24.06 1.97 1.39
CA ARG A 156 -24.08 2.71 0.12
C ARG A 156 -25.38 3.48 -0.09
N LYS A 157 -26.52 2.86 0.24
CA LYS A 157 -27.84 3.47 0.13
C LYS A 157 -27.99 4.64 1.11
N ASP A 158 -27.72 4.43 2.39
CA ASP A 158 -27.95 5.41 3.45
C ASP A 158 -26.99 6.59 3.36
N LEU A 159 -25.76 6.36 2.88
CA LEU A 159 -24.79 7.41 2.59
C LEU A 159 -24.92 8.00 1.18
N LYS A 160 -25.90 7.53 0.38
CA LYS A 160 -26.15 7.97 -1.00
C LYS A 160 -24.91 7.89 -1.90
N SER A 161 -24.08 6.87 -1.70
CA SER A 161 -22.86 6.62 -2.47
C SER A 161 -22.92 5.22 -3.09
N PRO A 162 -23.64 5.02 -4.21
CA PRO A 162 -23.91 3.69 -4.78
C PRO A 162 -22.67 2.95 -5.30
N LYS A 163 -21.57 3.67 -5.53
CA LYS A 163 -20.27 3.12 -5.97
C LYS A 163 -19.18 3.25 -4.91
N LEU A 164 -19.57 3.43 -3.64
CA LEU A 164 -18.61 3.59 -2.55
C LEU A 164 -17.61 2.42 -2.53
N PRO A 165 -16.30 2.69 -2.72
CA PRO A 165 -15.26 1.69 -2.53
C PRO A 165 -15.29 1.08 -1.14
N VAL A 166 -15.18 -0.25 -1.05
CA VAL A 166 -15.15 -0.96 0.23
C VAL A 166 -13.92 -1.84 0.34
N VAL A 167 -13.16 -1.68 1.42
CA VAL A 167 -12.10 -2.61 1.79
C VAL A 167 -12.59 -3.47 2.94
N ILE A 168 -12.62 -4.79 2.74
CA ILE A 168 -12.87 -5.79 3.78
C ILE A 168 -11.50 -6.28 4.27
N GLY A 169 -11.15 -5.94 5.50
CA GLY A 169 -9.99 -6.52 6.18
C GLY A 169 -10.32 -7.91 6.70
N GLU A 170 -9.48 -8.88 6.38
CA GLU A 170 -9.55 -10.20 7.00
C GLU A 170 -9.50 -10.08 8.52
N LEU A 171 -10.41 -10.76 9.22
CA LEU A 171 -10.38 -10.81 10.67
C LEU A 171 -9.09 -11.50 11.14
N THR A 172 -8.35 -10.82 12.00
CA THR A 172 -7.22 -11.39 12.73
C THR A 172 -7.66 -11.94 14.09
N GLY A 173 -6.70 -12.54 14.78
CA GLY A 173 -6.84 -13.04 16.14
C GLY A 173 -5.46 -13.47 16.62
N PRO A 174 -5.36 -14.40 17.58
CA PRO A 174 -4.09 -14.97 18.01
C PRO A 174 -3.44 -15.94 17.00
N TRP A 175 -3.90 -15.95 15.73
CA TRP A 175 -3.52 -16.96 14.75
C TRP A 175 -3.22 -16.37 13.36
N VAL A 176 -2.18 -16.93 12.75
CA VAL A 176 -1.98 -16.91 11.30
C VAL A 176 -2.99 -17.88 10.68
N GLU A 177 -2.91 -19.15 11.05
CA GLU A 177 -3.88 -20.19 10.64
C GLU A 177 -5.10 -20.23 11.56
N ALA A 178 -6.23 -19.71 11.08
CA ALA A 178 -7.47 -19.72 11.85
C ALA A 178 -8.01 -21.15 12.01
N PRO A 179 -8.52 -21.53 13.19
CA PRO A 179 -9.16 -22.83 13.38
C PRO A 179 -10.68 -22.77 13.16
N GLY A 180 -11.22 -23.84 12.56
CA GLY A 180 -12.65 -24.13 12.53
C GLY A 180 -13.53 -22.97 12.03
N ALA A 181 -14.44 -22.51 12.88
CA ALA A 181 -15.40 -21.47 12.53
C ALA A 181 -14.74 -20.11 12.20
N TRP A 182 -13.55 -19.84 12.73
CA TRP A 182 -12.79 -18.64 12.39
C TRP A 182 -12.30 -18.67 10.94
N THR A 183 -11.86 -19.84 10.44
CA THR A 183 -11.53 -20.04 9.03
C THR A 183 -12.76 -19.85 8.15
N THR A 184 -13.91 -20.38 8.58
CA THR A 184 -15.19 -20.22 7.87
C THR A 184 -15.58 -18.75 7.77
N LEU A 185 -15.44 -17.99 8.85
CA LEU A 185 -15.72 -16.56 8.87
C LEU A 185 -14.78 -15.77 7.94
N ARG A 186 -13.46 -16.07 7.94
CA ARG A 186 -12.50 -15.46 6.99
C ARG A 186 -12.86 -15.75 5.53
N LYS A 187 -13.27 -16.99 5.24
CA LYS A 187 -13.75 -17.36 3.90
C LYS A 187 -15.02 -16.59 3.52
N ALA A 188 -15.94 -16.39 4.46
CA ALA A 188 -17.13 -15.56 4.25
C ALA A 188 -16.77 -14.09 3.96
N GLN A 189 -15.79 -13.51 4.66
CA GLN A 189 -15.28 -12.16 4.35
C GLN A 189 -14.73 -12.07 2.91
N ALA A 190 -13.91 -13.04 2.52
CA ALA A 190 -13.33 -13.09 1.18
C ALA A 190 -14.37 -13.33 0.08
N ALA A 191 -15.40 -14.14 0.35
CA ALA A 191 -16.45 -14.49 -0.60
C ALA A 191 -17.29 -13.27 -1.01
N VAL A 192 -17.56 -12.34 -0.09
CA VAL A 192 -18.30 -11.10 -0.41
C VAL A 192 -17.60 -10.32 -1.52
N ALA A 193 -16.28 -10.10 -1.44
CA ALA A 193 -15.54 -9.35 -2.45
C ALA A 193 -15.54 -10.03 -3.84
N LYS A 194 -15.88 -11.32 -3.93
CA LYS A 194 -15.95 -12.10 -5.17
C LYS A 194 -17.34 -12.10 -5.81
N GLN A 195 -18.36 -11.55 -5.15
CA GLN A 195 -19.70 -11.44 -5.75
C GLN A 195 -19.66 -10.50 -6.96
N THR A 196 -20.35 -10.87 -8.06
CA THR A 196 -20.25 -10.18 -9.36
C THR A 196 -20.49 -8.67 -9.28
N GLU A 197 -21.44 -8.23 -8.46
CA GLU A 197 -21.75 -6.80 -8.28
C GLU A 197 -20.68 -5.99 -7.53
N PHE A 198 -19.74 -6.68 -6.88
CA PHE A 198 -18.71 -6.09 -6.03
C PHE A 198 -17.31 -6.12 -6.67
N VAL A 199 -17.11 -6.89 -7.74
CA VAL A 199 -15.85 -6.94 -8.49
C VAL A 199 -15.45 -5.54 -8.97
N GLY A 200 -14.21 -5.14 -8.67
CA GLY A 200 -13.66 -3.84 -9.04
C GLY A 200 -14.08 -2.66 -8.15
N ASN A 201 -14.93 -2.88 -7.15
CA ASN A 201 -15.39 -1.83 -6.23
C ASN A 201 -15.36 -2.24 -4.74
N VAL A 202 -15.21 -3.53 -4.46
CA VAL A 202 -14.94 -4.09 -3.14
C VAL A 202 -13.69 -4.95 -3.24
N THR A 203 -12.81 -4.87 -2.25
CA THR A 203 -11.62 -5.72 -2.18
C THR A 203 -11.51 -6.36 -0.80
N PHE A 204 -11.04 -7.60 -0.77
CA PHE A 204 -10.66 -8.29 0.45
C PHE A 204 -9.14 -8.21 0.61
N VAL A 205 -8.70 -7.83 1.80
CA VAL A 205 -7.28 -7.70 2.14
C VAL A 205 -6.95 -8.75 3.19
N GLU A 206 -6.11 -9.69 2.80
CA GLU A 206 -5.53 -10.67 3.72
C GLU A 206 -4.55 -9.98 4.68
N THR A 207 -4.67 -10.32 5.95
CA THR A 207 -3.90 -9.68 7.02
C THR A 207 -3.41 -10.67 8.08
N HIS A 208 -3.77 -11.95 7.98
CA HIS A 208 -3.43 -12.97 8.97
C HIS A 208 -1.92 -13.14 9.20
N ASP A 209 -1.09 -12.97 8.17
CA ASP A 209 0.38 -13.04 8.27
C ASP A 209 1.02 -11.90 9.06
N PHE A 210 0.25 -10.85 9.36
CA PHE A 210 0.77 -9.73 10.16
C PHE A 210 0.75 -10.03 11.65
N VAL A 211 -0.02 -11.04 12.10
CA VAL A 211 -0.14 -11.41 13.51
C VAL A 211 1.22 -11.88 14.03
N ARG A 212 1.73 -11.21 15.06
CA ARG A 212 2.96 -11.59 15.75
C ARG A 212 2.71 -12.63 16.84
N PRO A 213 3.68 -13.51 17.14
CA PRO A 213 3.55 -14.48 18.22
C PRO A 213 3.30 -13.82 19.58
N ALA A 214 2.55 -14.49 20.45
CA ALA A 214 2.23 -14.02 21.80
C ALA A 214 3.48 -13.67 22.61
N LYS A 215 4.54 -14.49 22.53
CA LYS A 215 5.81 -14.31 23.24
C LYS A 215 6.58 -13.04 22.83
N ASP A 216 6.33 -12.55 21.61
CA ASP A 216 7.02 -11.38 21.03
C ASP A 216 6.15 -10.11 21.16
N SER A 217 5.06 -10.19 21.93
CA SER A 217 4.03 -9.17 22.01
C SER A 217 3.83 -8.65 23.44
N PRO A 218 3.42 -7.38 23.60
CA PRO A 218 3.36 -6.73 24.92
C PRO A 218 2.22 -7.25 25.81
N ASN A 219 1.21 -7.91 25.23
CA ASN A 219 0.08 -8.47 25.97
C ASN A 219 -0.24 -9.91 25.53
N PRO A 220 0.57 -10.91 25.92
CA PRO A 220 0.49 -12.28 25.42
C PRO A 220 -0.85 -13.00 25.68
N SER A 221 -1.64 -12.55 26.66
CA SER A 221 -2.95 -13.14 26.98
C SER A 221 -4.11 -12.53 26.18
N HIS A 222 -3.91 -11.41 25.50
CA HIS A 222 -4.95 -10.70 24.75
C HIS A 222 -4.95 -11.08 23.27
N GLY A 223 -5.08 -12.38 22.97
CA GLY A 223 -5.10 -12.88 21.60
C GLY A 223 -6.21 -12.25 20.72
N HIS A 224 -7.35 -11.93 21.32
CA HIS A 224 -8.48 -11.29 20.66
C HIS A 224 -8.22 -9.85 20.19
N HIS A 225 -7.10 -9.26 20.61
CA HIS A 225 -6.57 -7.97 20.15
C HIS A 225 -5.11 -8.13 19.71
N GLU A 226 -4.79 -9.20 18.97
CA GLU A 226 -3.48 -9.42 18.36
C GLU A 226 -2.31 -9.27 19.36
N PHE A 227 -2.56 -9.69 20.61
CA PHE A 227 -1.62 -9.58 21.73
C PHE A 227 -1.15 -8.14 22.05
N GLY A 228 -1.93 -7.14 21.66
CA GLY A 228 -1.59 -5.72 21.77
C GLY A 228 -0.40 -5.31 20.90
N ASN A 229 -0.10 -6.07 19.85
CA ASN A 229 1.11 -5.85 19.06
C ASN A 229 0.93 -4.68 18.07
N ALA A 230 1.71 -3.61 18.30
CA ALA A 230 1.68 -2.40 17.48
C ALA A 230 2.13 -2.60 16.02
N GLU A 231 3.03 -3.55 15.77
CA GLU A 231 3.46 -3.89 14.39
C GLU A 231 2.32 -4.54 13.61
N THR A 232 1.54 -5.45 14.24
CA THR A 232 0.36 -6.04 13.61
C THR A 232 -0.62 -4.95 13.14
N TYR A 233 -1.03 -4.04 14.04
CA TYR A 233 -1.94 -2.95 13.70
C TYR A 233 -1.40 -2.02 12.62
N PHE A 234 -0.09 -1.75 12.66
CA PHE A 234 0.57 -0.93 11.65
C PHE A 234 0.50 -1.59 10.25
N LEU A 235 0.85 -2.87 10.15
CA LEU A 235 0.84 -3.61 8.88
C LEU A 235 -0.58 -3.82 8.35
N VAL A 236 -1.56 -4.07 9.23
CA VAL A 236 -2.98 -4.08 8.86
C VAL A 236 -3.38 -2.72 8.27
N GLY A 237 -3.06 -1.61 8.95
CA GLY A 237 -3.36 -0.27 8.45
C GLY A 237 -2.73 0.03 7.09
N ASP A 238 -1.48 -0.41 6.89
CA ASP A 238 -0.75 -0.28 5.63
C ASP A 238 -1.45 -1.03 4.48
N ALA A 239 -1.80 -2.29 4.71
CA ALA A 239 -2.45 -3.14 3.73
C ALA A 239 -3.86 -2.65 3.38
N LEU A 240 -4.65 -2.25 4.38
CA LEU A 240 -5.99 -1.67 4.17
C LEU A 240 -5.91 -0.36 3.38
N GLY A 241 -4.92 0.49 3.69
CA GLY A 241 -4.68 1.74 2.97
C GLY A 241 -4.37 1.49 1.49
N LYS A 242 -3.46 0.56 1.21
CA LYS A 242 -3.13 0.15 -0.17
C LYS A 242 -4.32 -0.46 -0.90
N GLY A 243 -5.11 -1.30 -0.22
CA GLY A 243 -6.36 -1.85 -0.76
C GLY A 243 -7.34 -0.74 -1.16
N MET A 244 -7.48 0.29 -0.33
CA MET A 244 -8.33 1.44 -0.64
C MET A 244 -7.81 2.21 -1.86
N LEU A 245 -6.50 2.49 -1.93
CA LEU A 245 -5.92 3.21 -3.06
C LEU A 245 -6.10 2.48 -4.40
N LYS A 246 -6.03 1.14 -4.41
CA LYS A 246 -6.33 0.35 -5.60
C LYS A 246 -7.76 0.61 -6.11
N LEU A 247 -8.74 0.61 -5.20
CA LEU A 247 -10.13 0.87 -5.56
C LEU A 247 -10.38 2.33 -5.98
N LEU A 248 -9.65 3.30 -5.41
CA LEU A 248 -9.73 4.70 -5.78
C LEU A 248 -9.05 5.02 -7.12
N ASN A 249 -8.11 4.17 -7.56
CA ASN A 249 -7.39 4.34 -8.82
C ASN A 249 -7.37 3.03 -9.65
N PRO A 250 -8.52 2.56 -10.15
CA PRO A 250 -8.64 1.26 -10.83
C PRO A 250 -7.93 1.20 -12.20
N LYS A 251 -7.48 2.35 -12.73
CA LYS A 251 -6.68 2.40 -13.97
C LYS A 251 -5.22 1.97 -13.76
N ALA A 252 -4.81 1.69 -12.53
CA ALA A 252 -3.50 1.13 -12.22
C ALA A 252 -3.42 -0.40 -12.39
N ASP A 253 -4.55 -1.08 -12.69
CA ASP A 253 -4.69 -2.56 -12.62
C ASP A 253 -4.52 -3.32 -13.95
N GLU A 254 -3.93 -2.75 -15.01
CA GLU A 254 -3.41 -3.57 -16.11
C GLU A 254 -2.07 -4.22 -15.70
N LYS A 255 -2.21 -5.35 -15.00
CA LYS A 255 -1.23 -6.37 -14.53
C LYS A 255 -0.53 -6.08 -13.18
N PRO A 256 -0.62 -7.03 -12.21
CA PRO A 256 0.05 -6.88 -10.92
C PRO A 256 1.54 -7.22 -11.06
N ASN A 257 2.39 -6.21 -11.03
CA ASN A 257 3.72 -6.38 -10.44
C ASN A 257 3.57 -6.02 -8.96
N LEU A 258 3.58 -7.05 -8.10
CA LEU A 258 3.94 -6.87 -6.70
C LEU A 258 5.43 -6.49 -6.64
N SER A 259 5.73 -5.24 -6.96
CA SER A 259 6.97 -4.58 -6.54
C SER A 259 6.61 -3.57 -5.47
N PHE A 260 7.18 -3.79 -4.28
CA PHE A 260 7.18 -2.79 -3.24
C PHE A 260 7.79 -1.49 -3.81
N ASN A 261 7.13 -0.38 -3.50
CA ASN A 261 7.50 1.02 -3.75
C ASN A 261 6.88 1.68 -4.99
N ALA A 262 5.73 2.31 -4.77
CA ALA A 262 5.32 3.48 -5.54
C ALA A 262 4.85 4.56 -4.55
N TYR A 263 5.76 5.46 -4.21
CA TYR A 263 5.44 6.80 -3.74
C TYR A 263 5.32 7.70 -4.98
N GLN A 264 4.23 8.48 -5.01
CA GLN A 264 3.92 9.63 -5.87
C GLN A 264 3.39 9.42 -7.30
N ALA A 265 2.14 9.85 -7.50
CA ALA A 265 1.77 10.69 -8.63
C ALA A 265 0.69 11.71 -8.20
N GLN A 266 1.12 12.94 -7.91
CA GLN A 266 0.27 14.12 -8.06
C GLN A 266 -0.05 14.27 -9.55
N ASP A 267 -1.26 14.74 -9.91
CA ASP A 267 -1.56 15.29 -11.22
C ASP A 267 -0.73 16.57 -11.44
N LYS A 268 0.54 16.36 -11.78
CA LYS A 268 1.38 17.33 -12.46
C LYS A 268 1.25 17.04 -13.95
N LYS A 269 1.15 18.12 -14.74
CA LYS A 269 1.38 18.11 -16.18
C LYS A 269 2.46 17.07 -16.52
N GLU A 270 2.16 16.15 -17.45
CA GLU A 270 3.06 15.06 -17.84
C GLU A 270 4.48 15.61 -18.04
N ALA A 271 5.44 15.04 -17.32
CA ALA A 271 6.80 15.57 -17.34
C ALA A 271 7.38 15.44 -18.74
N GLU A 272 8.18 16.42 -19.14
CA GLU A 272 8.77 16.42 -20.48
C GLU A 272 9.65 15.17 -20.68
N LYS A 273 9.55 14.55 -21.86
CA LYS A 273 10.35 13.39 -22.27
C LYS A 273 11.63 13.85 -22.98
N PRO A 274 12.74 13.12 -22.88
CA PRO A 274 13.96 13.46 -23.60
C PRO A 274 13.75 13.33 -25.12
N THR A 275 14.37 14.23 -25.89
CA THR A 275 14.42 14.14 -27.36
C THR A 275 15.69 13.43 -27.85
N SER A 276 16.75 13.44 -27.04
CA SER A 276 18.05 12.87 -27.38
C SER A 276 18.89 12.60 -26.13
N HIS A 277 19.88 11.72 -26.27
CA HIS A 277 20.83 11.37 -25.23
C HIS A 277 22.26 11.41 -25.73
N THR A 278 23.16 11.98 -24.92
CA THR A 278 24.60 11.93 -25.11
C THR A 278 25.20 10.71 -24.41
N LYS A 279 26.05 9.96 -25.09
CA LYS A 279 26.73 8.79 -24.52
C LYS A 279 27.96 9.21 -23.71
N ARG A 280 28.11 8.60 -22.54
CA ARG A 280 29.29 8.68 -21.67
C ARG A 280 29.66 7.30 -21.17
N THR A 281 30.95 7.02 -21.06
CA THR A 281 31.43 5.80 -20.41
C THR A 281 31.60 6.03 -18.91
N VAL A 282 31.03 5.16 -18.08
CA VAL A 282 31.19 5.16 -16.62
C VAL A 282 31.48 3.73 -16.17
N GLU A 283 32.63 3.50 -15.55
CA GLU A 283 33.08 2.16 -15.11
C GLU A 283 33.02 1.06 -16.19
N GLY A 284 33.09 1.43 -17.47
CA GLY A 284 33.00 0.53 -18.62
C GLY A 284 31.59 0.28 -19.16
N TRP A 285 30.55 0.80 -18.50
CA TRP A 285 29.19 0.86 -19.05
C TRP A 285 29.02 2.05 -19.97
N THR A 286 28.20 1.90 -21.02
CA THR A 286 27.68 3.03 -21.78
C THR A 286 26.47 3.61 -21.06
N VAL A 287 26.60 4.83 -20.56
CA VAL A 287 25.51 5.62 -19.95
C VAL A 287 25.04 6.65 -20.97
N ARG A 288 23.78 6.57 -21.38
CA ARG A 288 23.08 7.54 -22.21
C ARG A 288 22.44 8.59 -21.31
N ILE A 289 22.91 9.82 -21.37
CA ILE A 289 22.49 10.93 -20.52
C ILE A 289 21.56 11.83 -21.33
N ASP A 290 20.36 12.09 -20.81
CA ASP A 290 19.42 13.06 -21.39
C ASP A 290 20.09 14.42 -21.59
N ASP A 291 20.05 14.96 -22.81
CA ASP A 291 20.75 16.20 -23.16
C ASP A 291 20.27 17.41 -22.34
N ARG A 292 19.06 17.36 -21.76
CA ARG A 292 18.58 18.40 -20.83
C ARG A 292 19.41 18.45 -19.55
N LEU A 293 20.02 17.34 -19.13
CA LEU A 293 20.92 17.29 -17.97
C LEU A 293 22.27 17.95 -18.25
N LEU A 294 22.66 18.12 -19.51
CA LEU A 294 23.93 18.76 -19.89
C LEU A 294 23.88 20.29 -19.82
N LYS A 295 22.68 20.87 -19.65
CA LYS A 295 22.51 22.32 -19.52
C LYS A 295 23.12 22.82 -18.19
N PRO A 296 23.70 24.03 -18.15
CA PRO A 296 24.39 24.56 -16.97
C PRO A 296 23.56 24.49 -15.67
N GLU A 297 22.25 24.74 -15.75
CA GLU A 297 21.32 24.70 -14.61
C GLU A 297 21.19 23.30 -13.96
N ASN A 298 21.48 22.23 -14.71
CA ASN A 298 21.40 20.85 -14.21
C ASN A 298 22.77 20.27 -13.86
N LYS A 299 23.86 21.04 -13.99
CA LYS A 299 25.24 20.56 -13.84
C LYS A 299 25.47 19.88 -12.49
N GLU A 300 25.12 20.52 -11.38
CA GLU A 300 25.33 19.97 -10.04
C GLU A 300 24.56 18.66 -9.84
N LYS A 301 23.32 18.62 -10.34
CA LYS A 301 22.44 17.45 -10.27
C LYS A 301 23.03 16.28 -11.04
N LEU A 302 23.48 16.53 -12.27
CA LEU A 302 24.14 15.54 -13.11
C LEU A 302 25.45 15.04 -12.48
N ASP A 303 26.32 15.95 -12.01
CA ASP A 303 27.59 15.59 -11.38
C ASP A 303 27.38 14.70 -10.14
N ARG A 304 26.33 14.96 -9.37
CA ARG A 304 25.98 14.15 -8.20
C ARG A 304 25.44 12.77 -8.59
N ALA A 305 24.58 12.71 -9.62
CA ALA A 305 24.03 11.46 -10.13
C ALA A 305 25.11 10.56 -10.74
N ILE A 306 26.04 11.12 -11.52
CA ILE A 306 27.14 10.36 -12.11
C ILE A 306 28.08 9.80 -11.03
N ARG A 307 28.46 10.60 -10.02
CA ARG A 307 29.29 10.10 -8.90
C ARG A 307 28.60 8.98 -8.13
N PHE A 308 27.29 9.09 -7.90
CA PHE A 308 26.53 8.03 -7.26
C PHE A 308 26.51 6.76 -8.12
N LEU A 309 26.20 6.89 -9.41
CA LEU A 309 26.16 5.77 -10.34
C LEU A 309 27.53 5.10 -10.45
N GLU A 310 28.60 5.88 -10.58
CA GLU A 310 29.99 5.41 -10.59
C GLU A 310 30.30 4.58 -9.34
N ALA A 311 29.98 5.09 -8.15
CA ALA A 311 30.17 4.34 -6.90
C ALA A 311 29.42 3.00 -6.90
N LYS A 312 28.16 2.98 -7.36
CA LYS A 312 27.38 1.74 -7.47
C LYS A 312 27.97 0.76 -8.49
N LEU A 313 28.48 1.25 -9.61
CA LEU A 313 29.10 0.40 -10.63
C LEU A 313 30.46 -0.14 -10.18
N VAL A 314 31.24 0.62 -9.39
CA VAL A 314 32.44 0.12 -8.72
C VAL A 314 32.07 -1.02 -7.77
N ASP A 315 31.08 -0.84 -6.90
CA ASP A 315 30.60 -1.88 -5.97
C ASP A 315 30.21 -3.16 -6.73
N ILE A 316 29.53 -3.02 -7.87
CA ILE A 316 29.14 -4.14 -8.74
C ILE A 316 30.38 -4.86 -9.30
N LYS A 317 31.37 -4.13 -9.81
CA LYS A 317 32.62 -4.73 -10.34
C LYS A 317 33.38 -5.52 -9.28
N LEU A 318 33.28 -5.11 -8.01
CA LEU A 318 33.96 -5.79 -6.90
C LEU A 318 33.25 -7.09 -6.46
N VAL A 319 31.92 -7.14 -6.57
CA VAL A 319 31.12 -8.27 -6.04
C VAL A 319 30.76 -9.28 -7.13
N VAL A 320 30.61 -8.86 -8.39
CA VAL A 320 30.18 -9.71 -9.50
C VAL A 320 31.39 -10.29 -10.24
N PRO A 321 31.40 -11.59 -10.61
CA PRO A 321 32.52 -12.18 -11.35
C PRO A 321 32.83 -11.44 -12.66
N GLU A 322 34.12 -11.30 -12.99
CA GLU A 322 34.61 -10.46 -14.09
C GLU A 322 33.98 -10.82 -15.45
N ASP A 323 33.80 -12.10 -15.74
CA ASP A 323 33.18 -12.55 -16.99
C ASP A 323 31.70 -12.14 -17.10
N LYS A 324 31.00 -12.02 -15.96
CA LYS A 324 29.62 -11.54 -15.88
C LYS A 324 29.57 -10.01 -15.95
N VAL A 325 30.51 -9.32 -15.32
CA VAL A 325 30.68 -7.87 -15.44
C VAL A 325 30.86 -7.46 -16.91
N LYS A 326 31.72 -8.16 -17.67
CA LYS A 326 31.92 -7.88 -19.10
C LYS A 326 30.62 -7.98 -19.90
N LYS A 327 29.75 -8.93 -19.58
CA LYS A 327 28.41 -9.04 -20.17
C LYS A 327 27.51 -7.90 -19.72
N LEU A 328 27.49 -7.57 -18.43
CA LEU A 328 26.70 -6.46 -17.90
C LEU A 328 27.09 -5.12 -18.52
N GLN A 329 28.38 -4.90 -18.81
CA GLN A 329 28.88 -3.68 -19.44
C GLN A 329 28.38 -3.48 -20.88
N THR A 330 27.86 -4.52 -21.55
CA THR A 330 27.20 -4.37 -22.85
C THR A 330 25.77 -3.85 -22.75
N VAL A 331 25.18 -3.84 -21.54
CA VAL A 331 23.85 -3.28 -21.28
C VAL A 331 23.97 -1.77 -21.12
N ASN A 332 23.24 -1.02 -21.94
CA ASN A 332 23.21 0.44 -21.82
C ASN A 332 22.39 0.85 -20.60
N ILE A 333 22.86 1.89 -19.89
CA ILE A 333 22.11 2.57 -18.84
C ILE A 333 21.62 3.90 -19.39
N VAL A 334 20.35 4.25 -19.20
CA VAL A 334 19.75 5.51 -19.63
C VAL A 334 19.40 6.34 -18.40
N LEU A 335 19.86 7.59 -18.36
CA LEU A 335 19.66 8.52 -17.24
C LEU A 335 18.95 9.78 -17.72
N ASP A 336 17.74 9.98 -17.21
CA ASP A 336 16.86 11.08 -17.66
C ASP A 336 16.59 12.10 -16.56
N LEU A 337 16.39 13.35 -16.96
CA LEU A 337 15.91 14.38 -16.04
C LEU A 337 14.49 14.02 -15.55
N THR A 338 13.61 13.74 -16.50
CA THR A 338 12.25 13.22 -16.33
C THR A 338 11.83 12.46 -17.59
N HIS A 339 10.89 11.51 -17.51
CA HIS A 339 10.43 10.76 -18.69
C HIS A 339 8.91 10.51 -18.68
N GLY A 340 8.11 11.54 -18.96
CA GLY A 340 6.65 11.40 -19.00
C GLY A 340 6.09 10.99 -17.64
N LYS A 341 5.38 9.87 -17.61
CA LYS A 341 4.82 9.29 -16.37
C LYS A 341 5.73 8.26 -15.71
N LEU A 342 6.88 7.93 -16.30
CA LEU A 342 7.81 6.95 -15.74
C LEU A 342 8.53 7.53 -14.53
N SER A 343 8.57 6.75 -13.44
CA SER A 343 9.25 7.09 -12.19
C SER A 343 10.15 5.99 -11.67
N SER A 344 9.73 4.72 -11.75
CA SER A 344 10.54 3.60 -11.30
C SER A 344 11.72 3.30 -12.22
N MET A 345 12.88 3.00 -11.64
CA MET A 345 13.99 2.37 -12.36
C MET A 345 13.52 1.01 -12.88
N GLN A 346 13.89 0.69 -14.11
CA GLN A 346 13.35 -0.50 -14.78
C GLN A 346 14.19 -0.91 -15.99
N TYR A 347 14.25 -2.20 -16.24
CA TYR A 347 14.71 -2.78 -17.51
C TYR A 347 13.54 -2.99 -18.47
N HIS A 348 13.70 -2.64 -19.75
CA HIS A 348 12.67 -2.81 -20.79
C HIS A 348 12.98 -4.00 -21.71
N PRO A 349 12.38 -5.20 -21.53
CA PRO A 349 12.73 -6.39 -22.33
C PRO A 349 12.25 -6.30 -23.79
N GLY A 350 11.28 -5.45 -24.10
CA GLY A 350 10.70 -5.36 -25.44
C GLY A 350 9.98 -4.05 -25.75
N ALA A 351 9.75 -3.79 -27.04
CA ALA A 351 9.24 -2.51 -27.53
C ALA A 351 7.74 -2.30 -27.31
N GLY A 352 6.96 -3.39 -27.21
CA GLY A 352 5.49 -3.31 -27.30
C GLY A 352 4.86 -2.40 -26.25
N TRP A 353 5.26 -2.52 -24.98
CA TRP A 353 4.72 -1.65 -23.93
C TRP A 353 5.17 -0.20 -24.10
N LEU A 354 6.42 0.04 -24.50
CA LEU A 354 6.96 1.38 -24.72
C LEU A 354 6.17 2.12 -25.80
N THR A 355 6.03 1.50 -26.99
CA THR A 355 5.34 2.13 -28.12
C THR A 355 3.86 2.37 -27.84
N SER A 356 3.17 1.41 -27.21
CA SER A 356 1.74 1.54 -26.87
C SER A 356 1.48 2.65 -25.84
N ASN A 357 2.50 3.05 -25.08
CA ASN A 357 2.40 4.11 -24.07
C ASN A 357 3.11 5.42 -24.51
N GLY A 358 3.46 5.53 -25.80
CA GLY A 358 4.07 6.76 -26.34
C GLY A 358 5.48 7.03 -25.80
N TYR A 359 6.23 5.97 -25.50
CA TYR A 359 7.66 6.00 -25.19
C TYR A 359 8.48 5.46 -26.35
N SER A 360 9.73 5.90 -26.43
CA SER A 360 10.62 5.54 -27.53
C SER A 360 11.09 4.08 -27.42
N ALA A 361 11.13 3.38 -28.56
CA ALA A 361 11.61 2.00 -28.65
C ALA A 361 13.14 1.88 -28.47
N ASP A 362 13.86 3.00 -28.44
CA ASP A 362 15.30 3.04 -28.17
C ASP A 362 15.68 2.71 -26.71
N LEU A 363 14.69 2.61 -25.81
CA LEU A 363 14.84 2.17 -24.43
C LEU A 363 14.87 0.63 -24.30
N VAL A 364 14.53 -0.09 -25.36
CA VAL A 364 14.52 -1.56 -25.36
C VAL A 364 15.91 -2.10 -25.03
N LYS A 365 15.93 -3.13 -24.18
CA LYS A 365 17.12 -3.82 -23.68
C LYS A 365 18.13 -2.91 -22.96
N CYS A 366 17.65 -1.81 -22.39
CA CYS A 366 18.43 -0.90 -21.56
C CYS A 366 17.91 -0.88 -20.12
N VAL A 367 18.78 -0.58 -19.16
CA VAL A 367 18.39 -0.19 -17.80
C VAL A 367 18.05 1.29 -17.82
N HIS A 368 16.81 1.64 -17.48
CA HIS A 368 16.30 3.01 -17.55
C HIS A 368 16.10 3.61 -16.16
N LEU A 369 16.73 4.76 -15.93
CA LEU A 369 16.61 5.63 -14.76
C LEU A 369 15.81 6.87 -15.18
N PRO A 370 14.45 6.82 -15.14
CA PRO A 370 13.60 7.81 -15.83
C PRO A 370 13.57 9.18 -15.14
N ARG A 371 14.06 9.27 -13.91
CA ARG A 371 14.07 10.48 -13.09
C ARG A 371 15.34 10.53 -12.26
N ILE A 372 16.23 11.46 -12.58
CA ILE A 372 17.49 11.66 -11.88
C ILE A 372 17.32 11.96 -10.38
N ASP A 373 16.22 12.64 -10.00
CA ASP A 373 15.96 13.02 -8.60
C ASP A 373 15.63 11.80 -7.73
N ASP A 374 15.24 10.68 -8.34
CA ASP A 374 14.95 9.42 -7.66
C ASP A 374 16.19 8.52 -7.56
N LEU A 375 17.32 8.90 -8.18
CA LEU A 375 18.56 8.13 -8.16
C LEU A 375 19.35 8.31 -6.86
N VAL A 376 19.67 9.55 -6.50
CA VAL A 376 20.55 9.86 -5.36
C VAL A 376 19.74 10.10 -4.09
N THR A 377 19.18 9.02 -3.56
CA THR A 377 18.29 9.07 -2.38
C THR A 377 18.86 8.28 -1.20
N LYS A 378 18.41 8.62 0.02
CA LYS A 378 18.75 7.84 1.23
C LYS A 378 18.29 6.39 1.11
N ARG A 379 17.16 6.17 0.42
CA ARG A 379 16.62 4.84 0.12
C ARG A 379 17.61 3.99 -0.68
N ASN A 380 18.12 4.52 -1.80
CA ASN A 380 19.06 3.80 -2.66
C ASN A 380 20.48 3.67 -2.06
N THR A 381 20.67 4.23 -0.88
CA THR A 381 21.89 4.06 -0.07
C THR A 381 21.67 3.03 1.03
N ASN A 382 20.56 3.11 1.76
CA ASN A 382 20.35 2.36 3.01
C ASN A 382 19.43 1.16 2.87
N GLU A 383 18.41 1.25 2.01
CA GLU A 383 17.35 0.24 1.89
C GLU A 383 17.52 -0.59 0.62
N GLN A 384 17.90 0.05 -0.49
CA GLN A 384 18.15 -0.58 -1.77
C GLN A 384 19.55 -0.23 -2.29
N PRO A 385 20.62 -0.56 -1.54
CA PRO A 385 21.99 -0.22 -1.92
C PRO A 385 22.42 -0.79 -3.27
N TRP A 386 21.78 -1.88 -3.70
CA TRP A 386 22.05 -2.64 -4.92
C TRP A 386 21.00 -2.44 -6.02
N VAL A 387 20.22 -1.34 -5.98
CA VAL A 387 19.15 -1.09 -6.97
C VAL A 387 19.66 -1.11 -8.43
N ILE A 388 20.87 -0.60 -8.68
CA ILE A 388 21.47 -0.65 -10.03
C ILE A 388 21.80 -2.09 -10.45
N LEU A 389 22.29 -2.91 -9.51
CA LEU A 389 22.55 -4.32 -9.76
C LEU A 389 21.24 -5.09 -9.98
N HIS A 390 20.17 -4.75 -9.27
CA HIS A 390 18.85 -5.33 -9.47
C HIS A 390 18.36 -5.13 -10.91
N GLU A 391 18.41 -3.90 -11.43
CA GLU A 391 18.00 -3.65 -12.82
C GLU A 391 18.92 -4.32 -13.84
N LEU A 392 20.24 -4.33 -13.58
CA LEU A 392 21.20 -5.04 -14.40
C LEU A 392 20.99 -6.57 -14.35
N ALA A 393 20.45 -7.12 -13.27
CA ALA A 393 20.14 -8.54 -13.17
C ALA A 393 18.95 -8.94 -14.07
N HIS A 394 17.93 -8.07 -14.19
CA HIS A 394 16.85 -8.26 -15.18
C HIS A 394 17.42 -8.30 -16.60
N ALA A 395 18.31 -7.37 -16.92
CA ALA A 395 18.99 -7.34 -18.22
C ALA A 395 19.84 -8.58 -18.45
N TYR A 396 20.59 -9.02 -17.43
CA TYR A 396 21.45 -10.19 -17.53
C TYR A 396 20.66 -11.46 -17.77
N HIS A 397 19.55 -11.62 -17.04
CA HIS A 397 18.64 -12.73 -17.22
C HIS A 397 18.08 -12.75 -18.64
N ASP A 398 17.48 -11.64 -19.10
CA ASP A 398 16.86 -11.55 -20.43
C ASP A 398 17.86 -11.75 -21.58
N GLN A 399 19.08 -11.20 -21.47
CA GLN A 399 20.03 -11.17 -22.59
C GLN A 399 21.02 -12.34 -22.62
N PHE A 400 21.29 -13.00 -21.50
CA PHE A 400 22.38 -13.99 -21.42
C PHE A 400 22.03 -15.33 -20.80
N LEU A 401 20.88 -15.46 -20.11
CA LEU A 401 20.44 -16.71 -19.51
C LEU A 401 19.15 -17.21 -20.17
N GLY A 402 18.11 -16.38 -20.15
CA GLY A 402 16.76 -16.74 -20.53
C GLY A 402 16.06 -17.61 -19.48
N PHE A 403 14.75 -17.75 -19.65
CA PHE A 403 13.90 -18.55 -18.76
C PHE A 403 14.19 -20.06 -18.82
N ASP A 404 14.94 -20.50 -19.83
CA ASP A 404 15.31 -21.89 -20.02
C ASP A 404 16.60 -22.31 -19.30
N GLU A 405 17.29 -21.36 -18.65
CA GLU A 405 18.52 -21.63 -17.90
C GLU A 405 18.28 -22.71 -16.81
N PRO A 406 18.92 -23.90 -16.91
CA PRO A 406 18.61 -25.04 -16.06
C PRO A 406 18.76 -24.75 -14.57
N ARG A 407 19.79 -23.98 -14.17
CA ARG A 407 20.01 -23.62 -12.76
C ARG A 407 18.88 -22.78 -12.17
N ILE A 408 18.29 -21.89 -12.99
CA ILE A 408 17.17 -21.05 -12.55
C ILE A 408 15.90 -21.89 -12.43
N LYS A 409 15.64 -22.75 -13.44
CA LYS A 409 14.53 -23.72 -13.37
C LYS A 409 14.64 -24.62 -12.15
N ASP A 410 15.81 -25.20 -11.92
CA ASP A 410 16.05 -26.09 -10.78
C ASP A 410 15.87 -25.34 -9.45
N ALA A 411 16.37 -24.10 -9.34
CA ALA A 411 16.15 -23.28 -8.16
C ALA A 411 14.65 -22.99 -7.93
N TYR A 412 13.91 -22.68 -8.99
CA TYR A 412 12.46 -22.46 -8.92
C TYR A 412 11.69 -23.73 -8.56
N GLU A 413 12.02 -24.87 -9.15
CA GLU A 413 11.40 -26.16 -8.82
C GLU A 413 11.72 -26.57 -7.38
N ASN A 414 12.95 -26.38 -6.92
CA ASN A 414 13.33 -26.62 -5.53
C ASN A 414 12.60 -25.67 -4.57
N TYR A 415 12.43 -24.40 -4.96
CA TYR A 415 11.65 -23.43 -4.20
C TYR A 415 10.18 -23.88 -4.06
N LYS A 416 9.53 -24.29 -5.16
CA LYS A 416 8.17 -24.86 -5.14
C LYS A 416 8.09 -26.11 -4.26
N LYS A 417 8.99 -27.08 -4.48
CA LYS A 417 9.03 -28.34 -3.70
C LYS A 417 9.25 -28.11 -2.21
N SER A 418 9.91 -27.03 -1.83
CA SER A 418 10.13 -26.69 -0.42
C SER A 418 8.85 -26.26 0.31
N GLY A 419 7.72 -26.09 -0.39
CA GLY A 419 6.47 -25.55 0.16
C GLY A 419 6.55 -24.06 0.49
N LYS A 420 7.73 -23.43 0.39
CA LYS A 420 7.89 -21.98 0.58
C LYS A 420 7.18 -21.18 -0.49
N GLY A 421 7.04 -21.73 -1.70
CA GLY A 421 6.26 -21.13 -2.78
C GLY A 421 4.79 -20.94 -2.43
N ASP A 422 4.22 -21.88 -1.69
CA ASP A 422 2.80 -21.87 -1.27
C ASP A 422 2.53 -20.82 -0.18
N MET A 423 3.57 -20.24 0.43
CA MET A 423 3.49 -19.10 1.36
C MET A 423 3.74 -17.74 0.65
N THR A 424 3.83 -17.71 -0.68
CA THR A 424 4.17 -16.49 -1.46
C THR A 424 3.21 -16.15 -2.59
N LEU A 425 2.02 -16.77 -2.63
CA LEU A 425 0.98 -16.44 -3.62
C LEU A 425 -0.34 -16.06 -2.96
#